data_AF-A0A8T7MKQ2-F1
#
_entry.id   AF-A0A8T7MKQ2-F1
#
_cell.length_a   1.000
_cell.length_b   1.000
_cell.length_c   1.000
_cell.angle_alpha   90.00
_cell.angle_beta   90.00
_cell.angle_gamma   90.00
#
_symmetry.space_group_name_H-M   'P 1'
#
loop_
_entity.id
_entity.type
_entity.pdbx_description
1 polymer ?
#
loop_
_entity_poly.entity_id
_entity_poly.type
_entity_poly.pdbx_seq_one_letter_code
_entity_poly.pdbx_strand_id
1 'polypeptide(L)'
;MRITNHFSVLILLLSLCLVACGDSPTAPNPAATNPTIAPPATSPAVATAVPATIPPSAVATSVPATIPPSAVATAVPATIPPPTATSLPTVTPAPSIARGPYTGKIVYDTADGQIFVVNPDGSGQRKVADGRWPLFSPDGTRVAFLTSASIPGDDIGHKVIINSVKLDGSDHQELCSWGTSAATSIRRWSSLGRFIVVNSTQQGPGWSYLCNVADKKLGGEIKTSQGGVAGAYDWTPDGNYAVWQASKDTNYQLYFGDPDKAGSGAVLLQPKVDSRYSSGGFSYYGEIRISPDGHTIAVGGTSLNFLSVPGYNSPLEGQTFRGAAPISLAWSPDGRALVQVDTAPGLEPTRVIHIQNYIGEASGGKTFELTQNVGGGVDWSRQ
;
A
#
# COMPACT_ATOMS: atom_id res chain seq x y z
N MET A 1 -30.70 65.38 -1.71
CA MET A 1 -29.45 65.81 -1.06
C MET A 1 -28.34 64.93 -1.63
N ARG A 2 -27.46 65.50 -2.46
CA ARG A 2 -26.33 64.83 -3.11
C ARG A 2 -25.23 64.51 -2.08
N ILE A 3 -24.45 63.46 -2.31
CA ILE A 3 -22.99 63.53 -2.55
C ILE A 3 -22.49 62.12 -2.94
N THR A 4 -21.95 62.06 -4.15
CA THR A 4 -21.04 61.05 -4.72
C THR A 4 -19.63 61.19 -4.16
N ASN A 5 -18.82 60.12 -4.12
CA ASN A 5 -17.46 60.15 -4.71
C ASN A 5 -16.79 58.77 -4.77
N HIS A 6 -16.42 58.39 -6.00
CA HIS A 6 -15.29 57.52 -6.32
C HIS A 6 -13.97 58.21 -5.99
N PHE A 7 -12.90 57.46 -5.67
CA PHE A 7 -11.55 57.72 -6.19
C PHE A 7 -10.65 56.49 -5.99
N SER A 8 -10.17 55.94 -7.10
CA SER A 8 -9.00 55.04 -7.20
C SER A 8 -7.72 55.88 -7.20
N VAL A 9 -6.68 55.50 -6.46
CA VAL A 9 -5.28 55.86 -6.76
C VAL A 9 -4.35 54.71 -6.34
N LEU A 10 -3.57 54.25 -7.31
CA LEU A 10 -2.40 53.37 -7.25
C LEU A 10 -1.16 54.21 -6.90
N ILE A 11 -0.16 53.69 -6.16
CA ILE A 11 1.30 53.77 -6.48
C ILE A 11 2.17 53.21 -5.32
N LEU A 12 3.11 52.36 -5.76
CA LEU A 12 4.37 51.83 -5.19
C LEU A 12 5.05 52.62 -4.06
N LEU A 13 5.74 51.88 -3.16
CA LEU A 13 7.06 52.28 -2.64
C LEU A 13 7.93 51.04 -2.28
N LEU A 14 9.16 51.04 -2.85
CA LEU A 14 10.29 50.16 -2.55
C LEU A 14 10.78 50.33 -1.10
N SER A 15 11.42 49.30 -0.54
CA SER A 15 12.57 49.51 0.37
C SER A 15 13.60 48.38 0.29
N LEU A 16 14.80 48.81 -0.09
CA LEU A 16 16.08 48.13 -0.14
C LEU A 16 16.65 47.98 1.28
N CYS A 17 17.36 46.90 1.59
CA CYS A 17 18.37 46.88 2.64
C CYS A 17 19.62 46.14 2.15
N LEU A 18 20.70 46.91 2.00
CA LEU A 18 22.08 46.44 1.87
C LEU A 18 22.61 45.99 3.23
N VAL A 19 23.36 44.88 3.26
CA VAL A 19 24.53 44.74 4.14
C VAL A 19 25.63 44.01 3.36
N ALA A 20 26.81 44.63 3.32
CA ALA A 20 28.08 44.10 2.85
C ALA A 20 29.05 43.93 4.03
N CYS A 21 30.24 43.39 3.73
CA CYS A 21 31.34 42.92 4.60
C CYS A 21 31.16 41.45 5.04
N GLY A 22 32.15 40.58 4.94
CA GLY A 22 33.56 40.72 4.60
C GLY A 22 34.23 39.34 4.69
N ASP A 23 35.42 39.25 4.12
CA ASP A 23 36.20 38.05 3.82
C ASP A 23 36.44 37.07 4.99
N SER A 24 36.60 35.79 4.66
CA SER A 24 37.21 34.77 5.54
C SER A 24 38.43 34.14 4.85
N PRO A 25 39.61 34.12 5.49
CA PRO A 25 40.82 33.56 4.92
C PRO A 25 40.91 32.04 5.11
N THR A 26 41.65 31.42 4.21
CA THR A 26 42.00 30.00 4.12
C THR A 26 43.12 29.56 5.08
N ALA A 27 43.11 28.25 5.40
CA ALA A 27 44.23 27.31 5.68
C ALA A 27 44.07 26.49 6.99
N PRO A 28 44.81 25.38 7.18
CA PRO A 28 44.92 24.19 6.33
C PRO A 28 44.59 22.88 7.08
N ASN A 29 44.48 21.79 6.31
CA ASN A 29 44.35 20.40 6.72
C ASN A 29 45.53 19.90 7.59
N PRO A 30 45.30 19.02 8.58
CA PRO A 30 46.29 18.03 8.97
C PRO A 30 45.82 16.60 8.65
N ALA A 31 46.73 15.88 8.01
CA ALA A 31 46.61 14.50 7.60
C ALA A 31 46.54 13.50 8.78
N ALA A 32 45.85 12.39 8.49
CA ALA A 32 46.12 11.01 8.87
C ALA A 32 46.28 10.63 10.36
N THR A 33 45.45 9.69 10.80
CA THR A 33 45.93 8.37 11.24
C THR A 33 44.76 7.39 11.25
N ASN A 34 44.93 6.30 10.51
CA ASN A 34 44.01 5.19 10.38
C ASN A 34 44.57 4.04 11.24
N PRO A 35 43.80 3.38 12.12
CA PRO A 35 44.16 2.05 12.56
C PRO A 35 43.29 1.02 11.84
N THR A 36 43.99 0.29 10.98
CA THR A 36 43.65 -1.02 10.41
C THR A 36 43.23 -2.01 11.49
N ILE A 37 42.08 -2.65 11.36
CA ILE A 37 41.79 -3.93 12.03
C ILE A 37 41.29 -4.92 10.99
N ALA A 38 42.00 -6.04 10.89
CA ALA A 38 41.77 -7.16 9.99
C ALA A 38 40.61 -8.07 10.46
N PRO A 39 39.95 -8.82 9.54
CA PRO A 39 39.09 -9.96 9.87
C PRO A 39 39.91 -11.27 9.82
N PRO A 40 39.32 -12.48 9.98
CA PRO A 40 38.22 -12.95 10.84
C PRO A 40 38.68 -14.14 11.73
N ALA A 41 37.81 -14.68 12.60
CA ALA A 41 38.00 -16.02 13.16
C ALA A 41 36.69 -16.82 13.21
N THR A 42 36.79 -18.04 12.70
CA THR A 42 35.78 -19.08 12.55
C THR A 42 35.54 -19.88 13.84
N SER A 43 34.29 -20.38 13.97
CA SER A 43 33.69 -21.45 14.81
C SER A 43 34.62 -22.51 15.46
N PRO A 44 34.22 -23.20 16.57
CA PRO A 44 33.17 -24.24 16.51
C PRO A 44 32.23 -24.37 17.73
N ALA A 45 31.23 -25.24 17.52
CA ALA A 45 30.05 -25.60 18.32
C ALA A 45 30.30 -26.19 19.72
N VAL A 46 29.28 -26.07 20.59
CA VAL A 46 28.90 -27.12 21.57
C VAL A 46 27.38 -27.13 21.77
N ALA A 47 26.80 -28.31 21.55
CA ALA A 47 25.42 -28.66 21.86
C ALA A 47 25.25 -28.95 23.37
N THR A 48 24.10 -28.63 23.94
CA THR A 48 23.61 -29.33 25.14
C THR A 48 22.09 -29.46 25.09
N ALA A 49 21.65 -30.72 25.04
CA ALA A 49 20.28 -31.15 25.06
C ALA A 49 19.69 -31.04 26.47
N VAL A 50 18.38 -30.77 26.55
CA VAL A 50 17.56 -30.88 27.77
C VAL A 50 16.74 -32.17 27.66
N PRO A 51 16.71 -33.04 28.69
CA PRO A 51 16.08 -34.36 28.62
C PRO A 51 14.56 -34.31 28.84
N ALA A 52 13.83 -35.14 28.08
CA ALA A 52 12.42 -35.43 28.28
C ALA A 52 12.25 -36.54 29.33
N THR A 53 11.41 -36.28 30.33
CA THR A 53 10.98 -37.26 31.35
C THR A 53 9.66 -37.90 30.96
N ILE A 54 9.64 -39.24 30.88
CA ILE A 54 8.47 -40.11 30.69
C ILE A 54 7.97 -40.58 32.07
N PRO A 55 6.66 -40.74 32.29
CA PRO A 55 6.13 -41.72 33.23
C PRO A 55 5.16 -42.75 32.57
N PRO A 56 4.85 -43.86 33.26
CA PRO A 56 4.83 -45.19 32.65
C PRO A 56 3.45 -45.72 32.20
N SER A 57 3.52 -46.74 31.34
CA SER A 57 2.41 -47.62 30.95
C SER A 57 1.75 -48.32 32.13
N ALA A 58 0.42 -48.42 32.09
CA ALA A 58 -0.36 -49.33 32.93
C ALA A 58 -1.37 -50.13 32.10
N VAL A 59 -1.08 -51.43 32.02
CA VAL A 59 -1.99 -52.59 32.18
C VAL A 59 -3.25 -52.68 31.31
N ALA A 60 -3.23 -53.66 30.41
CA ALA A 60 -4.39 -54.24 29.76
C ALA A 60 -5.18 -55.13 30.75
N THR A 61 -6.50 -54.95 30.80
CA THR A 61 -7.43 -55.90 31.43
C THR A 61 -8.48 -56.33 30.42
N SER A 62 -8.46 -57.63 30.14
CA SER A 62 -9.42 -58.38 29.32
C SER A 62 -10.80 -58.46 29.99
N VAL A 63 -11.87 -58.24 29.20
CA VAL A 63 -13.26 -58.54 29.58
C VAL A 63 -13.72 -59.75 28.76
N PRO A 64 -14.35 -60.77 29.38
CA PRO A 64 -14.71 -62.02 28.72
C PRO A 64 -15.99 -61.91 27.87
N ALA A 65 -16.03 -62.72 26.80
CA ALA A 65 -17.17 -62.89 25.92
C ALA A 65 -18.32 -63.65 26.60
N THR A 66 -19.55 -63.17 26.41
CA THR A 66 -20.78 -63.89 26.75
C THR A 66 -21.66 -64.02 25.51
N ILE A 67 -21.94 -65.27 25.12
CA ILE A 67 -22.89 -65.67 24.07
C ILE A 67 -24.25 -65.93 24.73
N PRO A 68 -25.37 -65.50 24.11
CA PRO A 68 -26.63 -66.25 24.23
C PRO A 68 -27.37 -66.35 22.87
N PRO A 69 -28.46 -67.14 22.74
CA PRO A 69 -28.52 -68.31 21.87
C PRO A 69 -29.24 -68.07 20.53
N SER A 70 -29.02 -68.99 19.58
CA SER A 70 -29.87 -69.14 18.40
C SER A 70 -31.31 -69.48 18.77
N ALA A 71 -32.27 -68.77 18.17
CA ALA A 71 -33.65 -69.23 18.06
C ALA A 71 -34.32 -68.75 16.76
N VAL A 72 -34.64 -69.75 15.93
CA VAL A 72 -35.84 -69.95 15.11
C VAL A 72 -36.21 -68.92 14.03
N ALA A 73 -36.17 -69.41 12.78
CA ALA A 73 -36.68 -68.78 11.58
C ALA A 73 -38.19 -68.50 11.67
N THR A 74 -38.61 -67.29 11.30
CA THR A 74 -40.02 -66.95 11.03
C THR A 74 -40.10 -66.16 9.72
N ALA A 75 -41.12 -66.46 8.93
CA ALA A 75 -41.27 -66.14 7.50
C ALA A 75 -41.22 -64.64 7.13
N VAL A 76 -40.73 -64.40 5.91
CA VAL A 76 -40.61 -63.09 5.24
C VAL A 76 -41.97 -62.55 4.77
N PRO A 77 -42.37 -61.31 5.10
CA PRO A 77 -43.44 -60.61 4.38
C PRO A 77 -42.90 -59.94 3.11
N ALA A 78 -43.67 -60.01 2.03
CA ALA A 78 -43.34 -59.42 0.74
C ALA A 78 -43.10 -57.89 0.82
N THR A 79 -42.02 -57.43 0.19
CA THR A 79 -41.61 -56.02 0.12
C THR A 79 -42.53 -55.22 -0.80
N ILE A 80 -43.13 -54.15 -0.29
CA ILE A 80 -43.78 -53.09 -1.08
C ILE A 80 -42.67 -52.29 -1.79
N PRO A 81 -42.78 -52.00 -3.11
CA PRO A 81 -41.79 -51.16 -3.77
C PRO A 81 -41.84 -49.71 -3.23
N PRO A 82 -40.70 -49.05 -3.02
CA PRO A 82 -40.67 -47.67 -2.56
C PRO A 82 -41.27 -46.72 -3.62
N PRO A 83 -41.90 -45.60 -3.21
CA PRO A 83 -42.45 -44.63 -4.15
C PRO A 83 -41.32 -44.04 -5.02
N THR A 84 -41.55 -44.02 -6.34
CA THR A 84 -40.65 -43.40 -7.31
C THR A 84 -40.49 -41.92 -6.96
N ALA A 85 -39.26 -41.51 -6.63
CA ALA A 85 -38.94 -40.10 -6.39
C ALA A 85 -39.10 -39.31 -7.69
N THR A 86 -40.08 -38.41 -7.74
CA THR A 86 -40.20 -37.40 -8.80
C THR A 86 -39.01 -36.44 -8.66
N SER A 87 -38.11 -36.42 -9.65
CA SER A 87 -36.98 -35.49 -9.68
C SER A 87 -37.51 -34.05 -9.67
N LEU A 88 -37.05 -33.24 -8.70
CA LEU A 88 -37.26 -31.79 -8.73
C LEU A 88 -36.67 -31.20 -10.02
N PRO A 89 -37.23 -30.09 -10.55
CA PRO A 89 -36.61 -29.39 -11.66
C PRO A 89 -35.18 -28.99 -11.26
N THR A 90 -34.22 -29.37 -12.10
CA THR A 90 -32.83 -28.93 -11.97
C THR A 90 -32.82 -27.41 -12.01
N VAL A 91 -32.57 -26.78 -10.86
CA VAL A 91 -32.27 -25.34 -10.82
C VAL A 91 -30.94 -25.20 -11.54
N THR A 92 -30.97 -24.75 -12.80
CA THR A 92 -29.75 -24.33 -13.50
C THR A 92 -29.09 -23.28 -12.62
N PRO A 93 -27.89 -23.53 -12.06
CA PRO A 93 -27.20 -22.51 -11.30
C PRO A 93 -27.04 -21.30 -12.23
N ALA A 94 -27.44 -20.12 -11.74
CA ALA A 94 -27.11 -18.86 -12.39
C ALA A 94 -25.60 -18.88 -12.74
N PRO A 95 -25.18 -18.31 -13.88
CA PRO A 95 -23.78 -18.36 -14.30
C PRO A 95 -22.90 -17.91 -13.14
N SER A 96 -22.14 -18.85 -12.57
CA SER A 96 -21.12 -18.53 -11.58
C SER A 96 -20.09 -17.68 -12.31
N ILE A 97 -20.13 -16.37 -12.07
CA ILE A 97 -19.05 -15.46 -12.46
C ILE A 97 -17.76 -16.12 -11.96
N ALA A 98 -16.84 -16.42 -12.88
CA ALA A 98 -15.61 -17.13 -12.55
C ALA A 98 -14.85 -16.33 -11.47
N ARG A 99 -14.81 -16.87 -10.26
CA ARG A 99 -14.21 -16.27 -9.07
C ARG A 99 -12.69 -16.40 -9.19
N GLY A 100 -11.94 -15.31 -9.10
CA GLY A 100 -10.48 -15.32 -9.26
C GLY A 100 -9.76 -16.15 -8.19
N PRO A 101 -8.57 -16.72 -8.47
CA PRO A 101 -7.82 -17.60 -7.56
C PRO A 101 -6.97 -16.87 -6.50
N TYR A 102 -7.15 -15.56 -6.33
CA TYR A 102 -6.20 -14.75 -5.56
C TYR A 102 -6.41 -14.84 -4.05
N THR A 103 -5.30 -14.90 -3.31
CA THR A 103 -5.27 -14.90 -1.85
C THR A 103 -5.16 -13.49 -1.27
N GLY A 104 -5.15 -13.40 0.05
CA GLY A 104 -5.04 -12.13 0.78
C GLY A 104 -6.37 -11.43 0.98
N LYS A 105 -6.27 -10.15 1.34
CA LYS A 105 -7.40 -9.24 1.56
C LYS A 105 -7.12 -7.93 0.85
N ILE A 106 -8.18 -7.28 0.40
CA ILE A 106 -8.14 -5.94 -0.16
C ILE A 106 -8.79 -4.98 0.83
N VAL A 107 -8.20 -3.81 1.00
CA VAL A 107 -8.78 -2.71 1.77
C VAL A 107 -8.98 -1.52 0.86
N TYR A 108 -10.11 -0.83 1.00
CA TYR A 108 -10.42 0.35 0.20
C TYR A 108 -11.30 1.33 0.97
N ASP A 109 -11.29 2.60 0.56
CA ASP A 109 -12.24 3.60 1.03
C ASP A 109 -13.39 3.81 0.03
N THR A 110 -14.52 4.30 0.53
CA THR A 110 -15.68 4.71 -0.27
C THR A 110 -15.70 6.23 -0.48
N ALA A 111 -16.53 6.72 -1.41
CA ALA A 111 -16.66 8.15 -1.65
C ALA A 111 -17.12 8.95 -0.41
N ASP A 112 -17.93 8.34 0.45
CA ASP A 112 -18.42 8.87 1.73
C ASP A 112 -17.43 8.70 2.90
N GLY A 113 -16.22 8.16 2.65
CA GLY A 113 -15.18 8.05 3.67
C GLY A 113 -15.40 6.90 4.65
N GLN A 114 -15.94 5.78 4.18
CA GLN A 114 -15.99 4.52 4.92
C GLN A 114 -14.88 3.61 4.44
N ILE A 115 -14.34 2.78 5.33
CA ILE A 115 -13.25 1.86 5.01
C ILE A 115 -13.74 0.43 5.12
N PHE A 116 -13.52 -0.34 4.07
CA PHE A 116 -13.92 -1.73 3.97
C PHE A 116 -12.73 -2.65 3.75
N VAL A 117 -12.83 -3.85 4.31
CA VAL A 117 -11.97 -4.99 3.97
C VAL A 117 -12.82 -6.03 3.26
N VAL A 118 -12.27 -6.63 2.20
CA VAL A 118 -12.96 -7.60 1.34
C VAL A 118 -12.00 -8.67 0.83
N ASN A 119 -12.52 -9.84 0.48
CA ASN A 119 -11.77 -10.86 -0.25
C ASN A 119 -11.62 -10.46 -1.73
N PRO A 120 -10.58 -10.93 -2.43
CA PRO A 120 -10.44 -10.68 -3.88
C PRO A 120 -11.60 -11.18 -4.74
N ASP A 121 -12.39 -12.14 -4.24
CA ASP A 121 -13.60 -12.64 -4.89
C ASP A 121 -14.87 -11.83 -4.54
N GLY A 122 -14.73 -10.72 -3.83
CA GLY A 122 -15.84 -9.86 -3.38
C GLY A 122 -16.57 -10.35 -2.11
N SER A 123 -16.29 -11.58 -1.65
CA SER A 123 -16.92 -12.11 -0.44
C SER A 123 -16.32 -11.51 0.83
N GLY A 124 -17.02 -11.67 1.95
CA GLY A 124 -16.52 -11.26 3.27
C GLY A 124 -16.32 -9.75 3.42
N GLN A 125 -16.93 -8.94 2.55
CA GLN A 125 -16.89 -7.48 2.65
C GLN A 125 -17.47 -7.03 3.99
N ARG A 126 -16.73 -6.15 4.68
CA ARG A 126 -17.21 -5.52 5.91
C ARG A 126 -16.54 -4.18 6.17
N LYS A 127 -17.31 -3.27 6.75
CA LYS A 127 -16.81 -1.98 7.21
C LYS A 127 -15.92 -2.19 8.44
N VAL A 128 -14.78 -1.49 8.50
CA VAL A 128 -13.81 -1.59 9.60
C VAL A 128 -13.55 -0.26 10.29
N ALA A 129 -13.74 0.86 9.60
CA ALA A 129 -13.55 2.21 10.14
C ALA A 129 -14.23 3.27 9.24
N ASP A 130 -14.23 4.52 9.72
CA ASP A 130 -14.51 5.72 8.94
C ASP A 130 -13.22 6.52 8.77
N GLY A 131 -12.90 6.92 7.54
CA GLY A 131 -11.67 7.59 7.16
C GLY A 131 -11.36 7.46 5.66
N ARG A 132 -10.13 7.80 5.27
CA ARG A 132 -9.67 7.76 3.87
C ARG A 132 -8.28 7.18 3.72
N TRP A 133 -7.93 6.81 2.50
CA TRP A 133 -6.59 6.33 2.12
C TRP A 133 -6.10 5.13 2.95
N PRO A 134 -6.84 4.02 3.02
CA PRO A 134 -6.45 2.90 3.86
C PRO A 134 -5.25 2.14 3.31
N LEU A 135 -4.41 1.60 4.21
CA LEU A 135 -3.24 0.79 3.90
C LEU A 135 -3.13 -0.38 4.89
N PHE A 136 -2.74 -1.57 4.43
CA PHE A 136 -2.37 -2.64 5.36
C PHE A 136 -1.05 -2.32 6.04
N SER A 137 -0.94 -2.64 7.32
CA SER A 137 0.37 -2.73 7.98
C SER A 137 1.23 -3.81 7.29
N PRO A 138 2.58 -3.72 7.34
CA PRO A 138 3.43 -4.69 6.66
C PRO A 138 3.24 -6.15 7.12
N ASP A 139 2.85 -6.32 8.38
CA ASP A 139 2.51 -7.62 8.97
C ASP A 139 1.07 -8.09 8.66
N GLY A 140 0.29 -7.33 7.87
CA GLY A 140 -1.06 -7.66 7.47
C GLY A 140 -2.12 -7.65 8.59
N THR A 141 -1.75 -7.33 9.83
CA THR A 141 -2.65 -7.49 10.99
C THR A 141 -3.58 -6.30 11.22
N ARG A 142 -3.22 -5.14 10.66
CA ARG A 142 -3.91 -3.86 10.89
C ARG A 142 -4.14 -3.12 9.58
N VAL A 143 -5.12 -2.22 9.62
CA VAL A 143 -5.38 -1.21 8.60
C VAL A 143 -5.04 0.15 9.19
N ALA A 144 -4.14 0.89 8.54
CA ALA A 144 -3.92 2.31 8.80
C ALA A 144 -4.78 3.17 7.87
N PHE A 145 -5.22 4.33 8.36
CA PHE A 145 -6.07 5.24 7.58
C PHE A 145 -6.02 6.67 8.12
N LEU A 146 -6.41 7.62 7.28
CA LEU A 146 -6.39 9.04 7.60
C LEU A 146 -7.77 9.54 8.02
N THR A 147 -7.82 10.33 9.08
CA THR A 147 -8.98 11.14 9.48
C THR A 147 -8.57 12.59 9.65
N SER A 148 -9.52 13.52 9.56
CA SER A 148 -9.30 14.94 9.86
C SER A 148 -10.31 15.44 10.88
N ALA A 149 -9.88 16.38 11.72
CA ALA A 149 -10.73 17.12 12.65
C ALA A 149 -10.44 18.62 12.51
N SER A 150 -11.46 19.47 12.65
CA SER A 150 -11.25 20.92 12.71
C SER A 150 -10.43 21.29 13.95
N ILE A 151 -9.54 22.26 13.82
CA ILE A 151 -8.78 22.80 14.96
C ILE A 151 -9.62 23.92 15.60
N PRO A 152 -9.96 23.85 16.91
CA PRO A 152 -10.73 24.91 17.54
C PRO A 152 -10.03 26.28 17.43
N GLY A 153 -10.72 27.27 16.87
CA GLY A 153 -10.20 28.63 16.70
C GLY A 153 -9.33 28.86 15.45
N ASP A 154 -9.21 27.88 14.56
CA ASP A 154 -8.58 28.02 13.24
C ASP A 154 -9.57 27.60 12.15
N ASP A 155 -10.02 28.58 11.36
CA ASP A 155 -11.01 28.37 10.29
C ASP A 155 -10.39 27.75 9.02
N ILE A 156 -9.07 27.63 8.93
CA ILE A 156 -8.34 27.19 7.74
C ILE A 156 -7.57 25.88 8.00
N GLY A 157 -7.24 25.59 9.25
CA GLY A 157 -6.48 24.41 9.66
C GLY A 157 -7.33 23.20 10.05
N HIS A 158 -6.84 22.02 9.71
CA HIS A 158 -7.35 20.75 10.22
C HIS A 158 -6.23 19.97 10.91
N LYS A 159 -6.56 19.28 12.01
CA LYS A 159 -5.72 18.25 12.60
C LYS A 159 -5.90 16.99 11.78
N VAL A 160 -4.83 16.55 11.12
CA VAL A 160 -4.79 15.27 10.42
C VAL A 160 -4.26 14.21 11.39
N ILE A 161 -4.89 13.04 11.36
CA ILE A 161 -4.56 11.92 12.23
C ILE A 161 -4.46 10.67 11.36
N ILE A 162 -3.34 9.95 11.47
CA ILE A 162 -3.20 8.59 10.97
C ILE A 162 -3.60 7.66 12.10
N ASN A 163 -4.67 6.92 11.89
CA ASN A 163 -5.21 5.93 12.79
C ASN A 163 -4.87 4.52 12.31
N SER A 164 -5.05 3.54 13.18
CA SER A 164 -4.94 2.12 12.90
C SER A 164 -6.03 1.35 13.63
N VAL A 165 -6.61 0.35 12.97
CA VAL A 165 -7.49 -0.66 13.59
C VAL A 165 -7.01 -2.06 13.22
N LYS A 166 -7.35 -3.06 14.03
CA LYS A 166 -7.27 -4.47 13.61
C LYS A 166 -8.20 -4.71 12.45
N LEU A 167 -7.97 -5.81 11.72
CA LEU A 167 -8.84 -6.14 10.60
C LEU A 167 -10.31 -6.16 11.03
N ASP A 168 -10.66 -6.72 12.19
CA ASP A 168 -12.04 -6.77 12.72
C ASP A 168 -12.66 -5.39 13.07
N GLY A 169 -11.90 -4.31 12.96
CA GLY A 169 -12.29 -2.94 13.34
C GLY A 169 -12.02 -2.61 14.82
N SER A 170 -11.54 -3.58 15.61
CA SER A 170 -11.22 -3.36 17.02
C SER A 170 -9.82 -2.75 17.21
N ASP A 171 -9.48 -2.45 18.47
CA ASP A 171 -8.13 -2.03 18.88
C ASP A 171 -7.61 -0.81 18.10
N HIS A 172 -8.47 0.22 18.08
CA HIS A 172 -8.19 1.51 17.47
C HIS A 172 -7.05 2.22 18.20
N GLN A 173 -6.06 2.69 17.44
CA GLN A 173 -4.96 3.49 17.94
C GLN A 173 -4.60 4.63 16.99
N GLU A 174 -4.14 5.74 17.56
CA GLU A 174 -3.48 6.82 16.82
C GLU A 174 -2.00 6.45 16.59
N LEU A 175 -1.57 6.50 15.32
CA LEU A 175 -0.19 6.31 14.89
C LEU A 175 0.57 7.62 14.74
N CYS A 176 -0.12 8.71 14.37
CA CYS A 176 0.49 10.00 14.06
C CYS A 176 -0.55 11.10 14.03
N SER A 177 -0.20 12.32 14.46
CA SER A 177 -1.02 13.49 14.13
C SER A 177 -0.23 14.78 13.99
N TRP A 178 -0.77 15.72 13.22
CA TRP A 178 -0.21 17.05 12.99
C TRP A 178 -1.30 18.03 12.54
N GLY A 179 -1.06 19.33 12.73
CA GLY A 179 -1.90 20.38 12.16
C GLY A 179 -1.45 20.74 10.75
N THR A 180 -2.39 20.94 9.83
CA THR A 180 -2.10 21.39 8.45
C THR A 180 -3.30 22.11 7.86
N SER A 181 -3.06 23.09 6.99
CA SER A 181 -4.07 23.73 6.14
C SER A 181 -4.12 23.13 4.72
N ALA A 182 -3.24 22.16 4.43
CA ALA A 182 -3.14 21.51 3.13
C ALA A 182 -3.87 20.16 3.09
N ALA A 183 -4.37 19.78 1.92
CA ALA A 183 -4.90 18.45 1.69
C ALA A 183 -3.78 17.41 1.84
N THR A 184 -4.12 16.24 2.41
CA THR A 184 -3.14 15.19 2.69
C THR A 184 -3.65 13.81 2.29
N SER A 185 -2.71 12.89 2.08
CA SER A 185 -2.97 11.48 1.84
C SER A 185 -1.83 10.64 2.40
N ILE A 186 -2.10 9.40 2.80
CA ILE A 186 -1.06 8.42 3.12
C ILE A 186 -0.87 7.51 1.90
N ARG A 187 0.38 7.13 1.63
CA ARG A 187 0.74 6.38 0.41
C ARG A 187 1.20 4.97 0.70
N ARG A 188 2.13 4.81 1.64
CA ARG A 188 2.77 3.50 1.87
C ARG A 188 3.44 3.41 3.25
N TRP A 189 3.44 2.21 3.81
CA TRP A 189 4.32 1.84 4.92
C TRP A 189 5.73 1.52 4.43
N SER A 190 6.75 1.85 5.21
CA SER A 190 8.05 1.22 5.02
C SER A 190 7.94 -0.30 5.27
N SER A 191 8.78 -1.09 4.61
CA SER A 191 8.70 -2.57 4.66
C SER A 191 8.74 -3.13 6.09
N LEU A 192 9.46 -2.47 6.99
CA LEU A 192 9.60 -2.85 8.40
C LEU A 192 8.59 -2.16 9.34
N GLY A 193 7.64 -1.40 8.82
CA GLY A 193 6.58 -0.77 9.62
C GLY A 193 7.05 0.42 10.47
N ARG A 194 8.25 0.95 10.21
CA ARG A 194 8.82 2.07 10.98
C ARG A 194 8.22 3.42 10.61
N PHE A 195 7.84 3.57 9.34
CA PHE A 195 7.41 4.84 8.76
C PHE A 195 6.18 4.68 7.89
N ILE A 196 5.40 5.75 7.78
CA ILE A 196 4.32 5.90 6.78
C ILE A 196 4.60 7.16 5.97
N VAL A 197 4.55 7.03 4.64
CA VAL A 197 4.68 8.16 3.71
C VAL A 197 3.39 8.96 3.69
N VAL A 198 3.53 10.26 3.93
CA VAL A 198 2.45 11.24 3.88
C VAL A 198 2.74 12.21 2.75
N ASN A 199 1.78 12.39 1.85
CA ASN A 199 1.81 13.47 0.86
C ASN A 199 0.94 14.62 1.35
N SER A 200 1.44 15.84 1.23
CA SER A 200 0.74 17.10 1.52
C SER A 200 0.66 17.94 0.26
N THR A 201 -0.33 18.82 0.10
CA THR A 201 -0.37 19.78 -1.01
C THR A 201 0.32 21.11 -0.67
N GLN A 202 1.10 21.16 0.42
CA GLN A 202 1.86 22.37 0.77
C GLN A 202 2.92 22.65 -0.30
N GLN A 203 2.97 23.90 -0.76
CA GLN A 203 3.76 24.35 -1.91
C GLN A 203 5.28 24.25 -1.65
N GLY A 204 6.01 23.68 -2.61
CA GLY A 204 7.47 23.50 -2.60
C GLY A 204 7.93 22.53 -3.71
N PRO A 205 9.24 22.37 -3.96
CA PRO A 205 9.78 21.40 -4.92
C PRO A 205 9.67 19.95 -4.44
N GLY A 206 9.10 19.72 -3.25
CA GLY A 206 8.74 18.44 -2.70
C GLY A 206 7.63 18.62 -1.68
N TRP A 207 6.86 17.56 -1.44
CA TRP A 207 5.67 17.61 -0.58
C TRP A 207 5.35 16.26 0.09
N SER A 208 6.36 15.40 0.17
CA SER A 208 6.27 14.09 0.84
C SER A 208 7.03 14.13 2.16
N TYR A 209 6.47 13.49 3.18
CA TYR A 209 6.92 13.50 4.57
C TYR A 209 6.90 12.08 5.11
N LEU A 210 7.67 11.82 6.17
CA LEU A 210 7.62 10.55 6.90
C LEU A 210 6.96 10.75 8.26
N CYS A 211 5.88 10.03 8.51
CA CYS A 211 5.44 9.82 9.88
C CYS A 211 6.29 8.70 10.50
N ASN A 212 6.93 8.98 11.63
CA ASN A 212 7.56 7.98 12.48
C ASN A 212 6.52 7.38 13.44
N VAL A 213 6.31 6.07 13.31
CA VAL A 213 5.26 5.34 14.05
C VAL A 213 5.63 5.14 15.52
N ALA A 214 6.92 5.00 15.84
CA ALA A 214 7.37 4.84 17.22
C ALA A 214 7.20 6.14 18.02
N ASP A 215 7.54 7.27 17.41
CA ASP A 215 7.49 8.59 18.06
C ASP A 215 6.14 9.29 17.89
N LYS A 216 5.26 8.75 17.04
CA LYS A 216 3.95 9.29 16.65
C LYS A 216 4.00 10.71 16.10
N LYS A 217 5.05 11.03 15.36
CA LYS A 217 5.34 12.39 14.88
C LYS A 217 5.58 12.41 13.38
N LEU A 218 5.07 13.45 12.73
CA LEU A 218 5.46 13.79 11.37
C LEU A 218 6.85 14.44 11.40
N GLY A 219 7.78 13.88 10.63
CA GLY A 219 9.09 14.46 10.39
C GLY A 219 9.05 15.61 9.38
N GLY A 220 10.23 16.10 9.01
CA GLY A 220 10.36 17.10 7.94
C GLY A 220 10.09 16.52 6.55
N GLU A 221 10.05 17.40 5.55
CA GLU A 221 9.98 17.04 4.14
C GLU A 221 11.15 16.11 3.76
N ILE A 222 10.85 15.09 2.95
CA ILE A 222 11.86 14.16 2.43
C ILE A 222 12.68 14.89 1.35
N LYS A 223 13.99 14.99 1.57
CA LYS A 223 14.94 15.61 0.64
C LYS A 223 16.02 14.61 0.24
N THR A 224 16.37 14.64 -1.04
CA THR A 224 17.41 13.79 -1.62
C THR A 224 18.40 14.65 -2.41
N SER A 225 19.51 14.06 -2.84
CA SER A 225 20.47 14.73 -3.74
C SER A 225 19.86 15.16 -5.08
N GLN A 226 18.74 14.52 -5.47
CA GLN A 226 17.93 14.81 -6.65
C GLN A 226 16.92 15.95 -6.42
N GLY A 227 16.78 16.44 -5.18
CA GLY A 227 15.87 17.52 -4.79
C GLY A 227 14.75 17.08 -3.85
N GLY A 228 13.68 17.89 -3.83
CA GLY A 228 12.49 17.63 -3.02
C GLY A 228 11.69 16.46 -3.60
N VAL A 229 11.09 15.66 -2.71
CA VAL A 229 10.33 14.47 -3.09
C VAL A 229 8.84 14.81 -3.20
N ALA A 230 8.23 14.56 -4.35
CA ALA A 230 6.79 14.79 -4.56
C ALA A 230 5.94 13.52 -4.77
N GLY A 231 6.52 12.33 -4.63
CA GLY A 231 5.66 11.17 -4.39
C GLY A 231 6.30 9.83 -4.67
N ALA A 232 5.43 8.88 -5.00
CA ALA A 232 5.34 7.58 -4.31
C ALA A 232 6.68 6.92 -3.96
N TYR A 233 6.94 6.85 -2.65
CA TYR A 233 7.95 6.00 -2.02
C TYR A 233 7.35 4.61 -1.77
N ASP A 234 7.86 3.58 -2.44
CA ASP A 234 7.65 2.17 -2.06
C ASP A 234 9.00 1.51 -1.87
N TRP A 235 9.05 0.52 -0.99
CA TRP A 235 10.27 -0.16 -0.59
C TRP A 235 10.35 -1.56 -1.17
N THR A 236 11.57 -1.98 -1.47
CA THR A 236 11.85 -3.40 -1.67
C THR A 236 11.43 -4.18 -0.42
N PRO A 237 11.02 -5.46 -0.56
CA PRO A 237 10.53 -6.25 0.58
C PRO A 237 11.51 -6.32 1.75
N ASP A 238 12.81 -6.31 1.47
CA ASP A 238 13.89 -6.29 2.46
C ASP A 238 14.09 -4.92 3.14
N GLY A 239 13.52 -3.84 2.59
CA GLY A 239 13.64 -2.48 3.08
C GLY A 239 14.95 -1.75 2.75
N ASN A 240 15.86 -2.39 2.03
CA ASN A 240 17.19 -1.82 1.75
C ASN A 240 17.15 -0.73 0.67
N TYR A 241 16.14 -0.78 -0.22
CA TYR A 241 16.00 0.15 -1.32
C TYR A 241 14.56 0.66 -1.44
N ALA A 242 14.42 1.80 -2.11
CA ALA A 242 13.13 2.39 -2.41
C ALA A 242 13.10 2.98 -3.83
N VAL A 243 11.89 3.13 -4.36
CA VAL A 243 11.61 3.95 -5.55
C VAL A 243 10.99 5.28 -5.13
N TRP A 244 11.29 6.38 -5.81
CA TRP A 244 10.67 7.68 -5.51
C TRP A 244 10.69 8.68 -6.64
N GLN A 245 9.83 9.69 -6.54
CA GLN A 245 9.83 10.83 -7.47
C GLN A 245 10.43 12.08 -6.82
N ALA A 246 11.48 12.64 -7.42
CA ALA A 246 12.18 13.83 -6.93
C ALA A 246 12.51 14.84 -8.03
N SER A 247 12.60 16.12 -7.65
CA SER A 247 12.96 17.22 -8.54
C SER A 247 13.59 18.41 -7.78
N LYS A 248 14.39 19.22 -8.48
CA LYS A 248 14.86 20.53 -8.00
C LYS A 248 13.98 21.68 -8.49
N ASP A 249 13.21 21.48 -9.56
CA ASP A 249 12.53 22.52 -10.33
C ASP A 249 11.10 22.14 -10.78
N THR A 250 10.50 21.10 -10.16
CA THR A 250 9.13 20.55 -10.34
C THR A 250 8.88 19.62 -11.53
N ASN A 251 9.90 19.34 -12.35
CA ASN A 251 9.86 18.22 -13.28
C ASN A 251 10.35 16.93 -12.59
N TYR A 252 9.41 16.11 -12.07
CA TYR A 252 9.76 14.97 -11.24
C TYR A 252 10.19 13.77 -12.08
N GLN A 253 11.34 13.23 -11.72
CA GLN A 253 11.87 12.01 -12.29
C GLN A 253 11.81 10.87 -11.27
N LEU A 254 11.71 9.65 -11.79
CA LEU A 254 11.62 8.44 -10.98
C LEU A 254 13.03 7.91 -10.70
N TYR A 255 13.33 7.67 -9.43
CA TYR A 255 14.62 7.18 -8.97
C TYR A 255 14.48 5.91 -8.16
N PHE A 256 15.55 5.12 -8.11
CA PHE A 256 15.68 3.94 -7.26
C PHE A 256 17.01 3.99 -6.51
N GLY A 257 17.01 3.66 -5.22
CA GLY A 257 18.24 3.65 -4.44
C GLY A 257 18.04 3.44 -2.95
N ASP A 258 19.15 3.55 -2.23
CA ASP A 258 19.20 3.41 -0.77
C ASP A 258 18.62 4.70 -0.12
N PRO A 259 17.46 4.62 0.56
CA PRO A 259 16.82 5.80 1.13
C PRO A 259 17.63 6.41 2.28
N ASP A 260 18.43 5.62 2.99
CA ASP A 260 19.24 6.10 4.12
C ASP A 260 20.49 6.88 3.65
N LYS A 261 20.83 6.79 2.36
CA LYS A 261 21.88 7.60 1.72
C LYS A 261 21.38 8.90 1.08
N ALA A 262 20.15 9.31 1.37
CA ALA A 262 19.54 10.52 0.84
C ALA A 262 19.65 10.65 -0.70
N GLY A 263 19.53 9.52 -1.41
CA GLY A 263 19.61 9.46 -2.87
C GLY A 263 21.02 9.50 -3.47
N SER A 264 22.08 9.45 -2.65
CA SER A 264 23.45 9.28 -3.17
C SER A 264 23.59 7.94 -3.88
N GLY A 265 24.02 7.97 -5.14
CA GLY A 265 24.10 6.77 -6.00
C GLY A 265 22.76 6.25 -6.51
N ALA A 266 21.67 7.03 -6.39
CA ALA A 266 20.37 6.63 -6.92
C ALA A 266 20.40 6.48 -8.46
N VAL A 267 19.70 5.47 -8.95
CA VAL A 267 19.55 5.15 -10.37
C VAL A 267 18.31 5.86 -10.91
N LEU A 268 18.46 6.57 -12.03
CA LEU A 268 17.33 7.15 -12.76
C LEU A 268 16.57 6.03 -13.50
N LEU A 269 15.27 5.94 -13.26
CA LEU A 269 14.38 5.02 -13.95
C LEU A 269 13.65 5.72 -15.10
N GLN A 270 13.45 5.00 -16.21
CA GLN A 270 12.84 5.55 -17.44
C GLN A 270 11.58 4.76 -17.82
N PRO A 271 10.45 4.98 -17.11
CA PRO A 271 9.20 4.33 -17.47
C PRO A 271 8.71 4.81 -18.85
N LYS A 272 8.16 3.87 -19.63
CA LYS A 272 7.64 4.12 -20.99
C LYS A 272 6.16 4.49 -20.95
N VAL A 273 5.84 5.50 -20.13
CA VAL A 273 4.50 6.04 -19.95
C VAL A 273 4.57 7.53 -19.66
N ASP A 274 3.55 8.27 -20.08
CA ASP A 274 3.45 9.69 -19.74
C ASP A 274 3.04 9.87 -18.27
N SER A 275 3.50 10.96 -17.69
CA SER A 275 3.08 11.38 -16.35
C SER A 275 1.57 11.53 -16.29
N ARG A 276 0.96 11.08 -15.19
CA ARG A 276 -0.49 11.19 -14.98
C ARG A 276 -0.91 12.65 -14.82
N TYR A 277 -0.07 13.44 -14.16
CA TYR A 277 -0.32 14.83 -13.84
C TYR A 277 0.76 15.67 -14.50
N SER A 278 0.44 16.33 -15.61
CA SER A 278 1.35 17.20 -16.34
C SER A 278 0.67 18.54 -16.69
N SER A 279 1.01 19.62 -15.99
CA SER A 279 0.47 20.96 -16.28
C SER A 279 1.41 22.05 -15.77
N GLY A 280 1.65 23.10 -16.57
CA GLY A 280 2.37 24.29 -16.11
C GLY A 280 3.82 24.03 -15.65
N GLY A 281 4.52 23.07 -16.27
CA GLY A 281 5.90 22.69 -15.92
C GLY A 281 6.01 21.65 -14.80
N PHE A 282 4.91 21.33 -14.12
CA PHE A 282 4.82 20.24 -13.16
C PHE A 282 4.53 18.92 -13.89
N SER A 283 5.30 17.86 -13.60
CA SER A 283 5.08 16.52 -14.16
C SER A 283 5.34 15.43 -13.12
N TYR A 284 4.37 14.56 -12.86
CA TYR A 284 4.44 13.51 -11.82
C TYR A 284 3.61 12.26 -12.21
N TYR A 285 4.16 11.06 -12.00
CA TYR A 285 3.46 9.78 -12.15
C TYR A 285 2.50 9.55 -10.98
N GLY A 286 1.35 8.90 -11.20
CA GLY A 286 0.33 8.66 -10.18
C GLY A 286 0.81 7.81 -9.00
N GLU A 287 0.70 6.49 -9.12
CA GLU A 287 1.06 5.53 -8.07
C GLU A 287 2.11 4.53 -8.57
N ILE A 288 3.06 4.21 -7.70
CA ILE A 288 4.19 3.33 -8.00
C ILE A 288 4.26 2.26 -6.92
N ARG A 289 4.41 1.00 -7.33
CA ARG A 289 4.49 -0.14 -6.41
C ARG A 289 5.54 -1.15 -6.85
N ILE A 290 6.39 -1.55 -5.91
CA ILE A 290 7.29 -2.68 -6.04
C ILE A 290 6.51 -3.96 -5.73
N SER A 291 6.70 -4.99 -6.55
CA SER A 291 6.09 -6.31 -6.38
C SER A 291 6.55 -6.99 -5.09
N PRO A 292 5.77 -7.94 -4.53
CA PRO A 292 6.13 -8.61 -3.28
C PRO A 292 7.42 -9.43 -3.35
N ASP A 293 7.84 -9.88 -4.54
CA ASP A 293 9.13 -10.54 -4.78
C ASP A 293 10.30 -9.56 -4.93
N GLY A 294 10.02 -8.25 -5.03
CA GLY A 294 11.04 -7.21 -5.17
C GLY A 294 11.64 -7.09 -6.56
N HIS A 295 11.07 -7.72 -7.60
CA HIS A 295 11.66 -7.75 -8.94
C HIS A 295 11.04 -6.78 -9.94
N THR A 296 9.80 -6.35 -9.72
CA THR A 296 9.02 -5.55 -10.67
C THR A 296 8.52 -4.27 -10.03
N ILE A 297 8.56 -3.17 -10.78
CA ILE A 297 8.00 -1.87 -10.43
C ILE A 297 6.81 -1.62 -11.36
N ALA A 298 5.61 -1.52 -10.80
CA ALA A 298 4.44 -1.00 -11.50
C ALA A 298 4.43 0.52 -11.41
N VAL A 299 4.26 1.21 -12.54
CA VAL A 299 4.24 2.68 -12.64
C VAL A 299 2.93 3.12 -13.30
N GLY A 300 2.05 3.73 -12.52
CA GLY A 300 0.80 4.32 -12.98
C GLY A 300 1.00 5.74 -13.51
N GLY A 301 0.75 5.96 -14.80
CA GLY A 301 0.75 7.25 -15.47
C GLY A 301 -0.62 7.55 -16.10
N THR A 302 -0.62 8.05 -17.33
CA THR A 302 -1.79 8.00 -18.24
C THR A 302 -2.13 6.58 -18.69
N SER A 303 -1.20 5.64 -18.47
CA SER A 303 -1.34 4.21 -18.69
C SER A 303 -0.61 3.46 -17.56
N LEU A 304 -0.63 2.14 -17.53
CA LEU A 304 0.21 1.35 -16.61
C LEU A 304 1.46 0.87 -17.35
N ASN A 305 2.66 1.10 -16.80
CA ASN A 305 3.93 0.58 -17.32
C ASN A 305 4.68 -0.22 -16.25
N PHE A 306 5.49 -1.19 -16.67
CA PHE A 306 6.29 -2.03 -15.79
C PHE A 306 7.79 -1.90 -16.09
N LEU A 307 8.57 -1.84 -15.02
CA LEU A 307 10.03 -1.81 -15.02
C LEU A 307 10.58 -2.91 -14.12
N SER A 308 11.81 -3.33 -14.37
CA SER A 308 12.58 -4.19 -13.49
C SER A 308 13.18 -3.35 -12.37
N VAL A 309 13.17 -3.90 -11.16
CA VAL A 309 13.98 -3.35 -10.07
C VAL A 309 15.46 -3.51 -10.46
N PRO A 310 16.30 -2.46 -10.36
CA PRO A 310 17.71 -2.56 -10.71
C PRO A 310 18.41 -3.74 -10.03
N GLY A 311 19.05 -4.60 -10.82
CA GLY A 311 19.69 -5.85 -10.36
C GLY A 311 18.81 -7.10 -10.49
N TYR A 312 17.54 -6.96 -10.85
CA TYR A 312 16.61 -8.06 -11.09
C TYR A 312 16.03 -8.00 -12.50
N ASN A 313 15.38 -9.08 -12.92
CA ASN A 313 14.70 -9.16 -14.21
C ASN A 313 13.20 -9.37 -13.99
N SER A 314 12.39 -8.41 -14.43
CA SER A 314 10.93 -8.56 -14.43
C SER A 314 10.45 -9.29 -15.69
N PRO A 315 9.48 -10.22 -15.59
CA PRO A 315 8.81 -10.78 -16.76
C PRO A 315 7.91 -9.76 -17.48
N LEU A 316 7.64 -8.60 -16.86
CA LEU A 316 6.80 -7.54 -17.40
C LEU A 316 7.59 -6.35 -17.95
N GLU A 317 8.93 -6.43 -17.96
CA GLU A 317 9.81 -5.34 -18.39
C GLU A 317 9.35 -4.67 -19.69
N GLY A 318 9.13 -3.35 -19.62
CA GLY A 318 8.78 -2.52 -20.77
C GLY A 318 7.35 -2.68 -21.31
N GLN A 319 6.52 -3.55 -20.72
CA GLN A 319 5.11 -3.67 -21.10
C GLN A 319 4.32 -2.44 -20.65
N THR A 320 3.41 -1.96 -21.51
CA THR A 320 2.53 -0.82 -21.22
C THR A 320 1.08 -1.15 -21.58
N PHE A 321 0.17 -0.96 -20.62
CA PHE A 321 -1.25 -1.26 -20.73
C PHE A 321 -2.04 0.06 -20.82
N ARG A 322 -2.45 0.42 -22.05
CA ARG A 322 -3.05 1.73 -22.36
C ARG A 322 -4.50 1.91 -21.92
N GLY A 323 -5.19 0.82 -21.59
CA GLY A 323 -6.58 0.86 -21.10
C GLY A 323 -6.70 1.03 -19.58
N ALA A 324 -5.59 1.05 -18.85
CA ALA A 324 -5.57 1.17 -17.40
C ALA A 324 -4.90 2.48 -17.02
N ALA A 325 -5.62 3.36 -16.33
CA ALA A 325 -5.10 4.63 -15.84
C ALA A 325 -5.35 4.72 -14.33
N PRO A 326 -4.64 3.91 -13.52
CA PRO A 326 -4.90 3.82 -12.08
C PRO A 326 -4.56 5.11 -11.34
N ILE A 327 -5.50 5.56 -10.51
CA ILE A 327 -5.26 6.57 -9.48
C ILE A 327 -4.49 5.93 -8.33
N SER A 328 -4.82 4.69 -7.99
CA SER A 328 -4.15 3.87 -6.99
C SER A 328 -4.09 2.42 -7.41
N LEU A 329 -3.05 1.71 -6.95
CA LEU A 329 -2.82 0.31 -7.29
C LEU A 329 -2.06 -0.41 -6.17
N ALA A 330 -2.26 -1.72 -6.08
CA ALA A 330 -1.51 -2.61 -5.19
C ALA A 330 -1.40 -4.02 -5.76
N TRP A 331 -0.27 -4.68 -5.51
CA TRP A 331 0.02 -6.03 -5.96
C TRP A 331 -0.70 -7.08 -5.12
N SER A 332 -1.22 -8.12 -5.77
CA SER A 332 -1.58 -9.35 -5.09
C SER A 332 -0.36 -9.96 -4.39
N PRO A 333 -0.54 -10.71 -3.28
CA PRO A 333 0.57 -11.28 -2.53
C PRO A 333 1.49 -12.18 -3.36
N ASP A 334 0.95 -12.85 -4.38
CA ASP A 334 1.71 -13.70 -5.31
C ASP A 334 2.41 -12.93 -6.45
N GLY A 335 2.24 -11.61 -6.51
CA GLY A 335 2.84 -10.72 -7.52
C GLY A 335 2.30 -10.88 -8.95
N ARG A 336 1.17 -11.58 -9.13
CA ARG A 336 0.62 -11.86 -10.48
C ARG A 336 -0.44 -10.86 -10.94
N ALA A 337 -1.17 -10.27 -10.01
CA ALA A 337 -2.26 -9.35 -10.28
C ALA A 337 -2.06 -8.00 -9.58
N LEU A 338 -2.76 -6.99 -10.11
CA LEU A 338 -2.93 -5.72 -9.42
C LEU A 338 -4.41 -5.49 -9.15
N VAL A 339 -4.70 -4.98 -7.97
CA VAL A 339 -5.93 -4.24 -7.73
C VAL A 339 -5.67 -2.79 -8.12
N GLN A 340 -6.62 -2.15 -8.78
CA GLN A 340 -6.51 -0.79 -9.31
C GLN A 340 -7.80 -0.01 -9.04
N VAL A 341 -7.67 1.29 -8.84
CA VAL A 341 -8.77 2.25 -8.76
C VAL A 341 -8.72 3.13 -10.00
N ASP A 342 -9.76 3.03 -10.83
CA ASP A 342 -9.93 3.80 -12.05
C ASP A 342 -11.20 4.67 -11.98
N THR A 343 -11.26 5.70 -12.83
CA THR A 343 -12.50 6.47 -13.03
C THR A 343 -13.35 5.82 -14.11
N ALA A 344 -14.64 5.59 -13.83
CA ALA A 344 -15.55 4.95 -14.79
C ALA A 344 -15.78 5.85 -16.02
N PRO A 345 -15.62 5.34 -17.26
CA PRO A 345 -15.92 6.11 -18.47
C PRO A 345 -17.38 6.57 -18.51
N GLY A 346 -17.61 7.88 -18.63
CA GLY A 346 -18.96 8.44 -18.83
C GLY A 346 -19.85 8.52 -17.58
N LEU A 347 -19.34 8.11 -16.41
CA LEU A 347 -20.06 8.15 -15.13
C LEU A 347 -19.28 8.94 -14.07
N GLU A 348 -18.61 10.03 -14.46
CA GLU A 348 -17.97 10.94 -13.51
C GLU A 348 -18.98 11.37 -12.43
N PRO A 349 -18.70 11.18 -11.12
CA PRO A 349 -17.38 10.91 -10.51
C PRO A 349 -17.20 9.47 -9.98
N THR A 350 -17.95 8.49 -10.48
CA THR A 350 -17.89 7.12 -9.96
C THR A 350 -16.55 6.46 -10.25
N ARG A 351 -15.87 6.05 -9.18
CA ARG A 351 -14.64 5.27 -9.25
C ARG A 351 -14.94 3.81 -9.02
N VAL A 352 -14.13 2.97 -9.64
CA VAL A 352 -14.32 1.52 -9.68
C VAL A 352 -13.03 0.84 -9.25
N ILE A 353 -13.18 -0.22 -8.45
CA ILE A 353 -12.08 -1.14 -8.17
C ILE A 353 -12.16 -2.30 -9.11
N HIS A 354 -11.04 -2.62 -9.73
CA HIS A 354 -10.89 -3.83 -10.53
C HIS A 354 -9.59 -4.58 -10.21
N ILE A 355 -9.62 -5.89 -10.46
CA ILE A 355 -8.47 -6.78 -10.34
C ILE A 355 -8.10 -7.26 -11.74
N GLN A 356 -6.83 -7.13 -12.10
CA GLN A 356 -6.32 -7.60 -13.39
C GLN A 356 -5.06 -8.45 -13.21
N ASN A 357 -5.04 -9.61 -13.90
CA ASN A 357 -3.86 -10.45 -14.02
C ASN A 357 -2.94 -9.93 -15.13
N TYR A 358 -1.66 -9.80 -14.83
CA TYR A 358 -0.64 -9.38 -15.80
C TYR A 358 0.33 -10.51 -16.18
N ILE A 359 0.31 -11.65 -15.47
CA ILE A 359 1.21 -12.78 -15.70
C ILE A 359 0.41 -14.04 -16.10
N GLY A 360 0.74 -14.62 -17.26
CA GLY A 360 0.39 -16.02 -17.56
C GLY A 360 -0.86 -16.31 -18.41
N GLU A 361 -1.58 -15.31 -18.89
CA GLU A 361 -2.52 -15.45 -20.02
C GLU A 361 -2.28 -14.27 -20.97
N ALA A 362 -2.65 -14.41 -22.26
CA ALA A 362 -2.46 -13.39 -23.29
C ALA A 362 -2.68 -11.98 -22.71
N SER A 363 -1.58 -11.26 -22.53
CA SER A 363 -1.41 -9.95 -21.88
C SER A 363 -2.71 -9.12 -21.78
N GLY A 364 -3.47 -9.34 -20.70
CA GLY A 364 -4.78 -8.74 -20.48
C GLY A 364 -5.82 -9.70 -19.92
N GLY A 365 -5.47 -10.51 -18.91
CA GLY A 365 -6.41 -11.44 -18.28
C GLY A 365 -7.71 -10.75 -17.83
N LYS A 366 -8.79 -11.53 -17.62
CA LYS A 366 -10.12 -11.01 -17.28
C LYS A 366 -10.04 -9.97 -16.16
N THR A 367 -10.52 -8.76 -16.46
CA THR A 367 -10.74 -7.72 -15.46
C THR A 367 -11.98 -8.08 -14.64
N PHE A 368 -11.82 -8.11 -13.32
CA PHE A 368 -12.93 -8.34 -12.40
C PHE A 368 -13.25 -7.05 -11.67
N GLU A 369 -14.45 -6.52 -11.89
CA GLU A 369 -14.96 -5.41 -11.08
C GLU A 369 -15.29 -5.92 -9.68
N LEU A 370 -14.71 -5.30 -8.66
CA LEU A 370 -14.91 -5.65 -7.26
C LEU A 370 -16.04 -4.82 -6.64
N THR A 371 -16.05 -3.51 -6.89
CA THR A 371 -17.05 -2.57 -6.38
C THR A 371 -16.98 -1.21 -7.09
N GLN A 372 -18.06 -0.44 -7.01
CA GLN A 372 -18.18 0.94 -7.50
C GLN A 372 -18.30 1.95 -6.34
N ASN A 373 -18.36 3.25 -6.66
CA ASN A 373 -18.50 4.36 -5.70
C ASN A 373 -17.39 4.40 -4.63
N VAL A 374 -16.19 4.02 -5.03
CA VAL A 374 -15.03 4.05 -4.13
C VAL A 374 -14.41 5.43 -4.02
N GLY A 375 -13.63 5.61 -2.96
CA GLY A 375 -12.77 6.76 -2.74
C GLY A 375 -11.54 6.70 -3.65
N GLY A 376 -10.36 7.00 -3.10
CA GLY A 376 -9.11 7.01 -3.88
C GLY A 376 -8.09 5.98 -3.45
N GLY A 377 -8.27 5.38 -2.27
CA GLY A 377 -7.32 4.49 -1.66
C GLY A 377 -7.71 3.03 -1.84
N VAL A 378 -6.73 2.24 -2.25
CA VAL A 378 -6.80 0.78 -2.23
C VAL A 378 -5.44 0.22 -1.81
N ASP A 379 -5.45 -0.89 -1.10
CA ASP A 379 -4.25 -1.69 -0.84
C ASP A 379 -4.61 -3.18 -0.79
N TRP A 380 -3.62 -4.03 -1.02
CA TRP A 380 -3.76 -5.48 -1.00
C TRP A 380 -2.72 -6.06 -0.04
N SER A 381 -3.17 -6.92 0.88
CA SER A 381 -2.29 -7.55 1.86
C SER A 381 -1.14 -8.27 1.15
N ARG A 382 0.10 -8.06 1.64
CA ARG A 382 1.29 -8.75 1.12
C ARG A 382 1.44 -10.19 1.67
N GLN A 383 0.50 -10.66 2.50
CA GLN A 383 0.44 -12.02 3.05
C GLN A 383 -0.58 -12.89 2.34
#